data_AF-A0A7V8XMG5-F1
#
_entry.id   AF-A0A7V8XMG5-F1
#
_cell.length_a   1.000
_cell.length_b   1.000
_cell.length_c   1.000
_cell.angle_alpha   90.00
_cell.angle_beta   90.00
_cell.angle_gamma   90.00
#
_symmetry.space_group_name_H-M   'P 1'
#
loop_
_entity.id
_entity.type
_entity.pdbx_description
1 polymer ?
#
loop_
_entity_poly.entity_id
_entity_poly.type
_entity_poly.pdbx_seq_one_letter_code
_entity_poly.pdbx_strand_id
1 'polypeptide(L)'
;ETEGPRFYTPVNEISYNAWAGGDVGYMAPFARGRGSEVKRVLARAAIAGANAIWEVDPDARMLSVEPLVALHPPPGRPELRAEAEHFNEHVVPEAFDLLAGRLEPELGGSRAHLGIVGLNYYSGNQWTIATPEAPQRSLDWDDPEWVALSELLLRVERRYGGPLVLAETGSSGDSRGAWIDFLAREAARALERGVDLQGICLYPIVTSPDWEDPTAFFDGGLFDLSPQADGRLRRVLDHPTANALRAAQAALDPENLPAHGLGAPPDPVAEPPLLVTRPRERARVKADNFACDTLLAGESLTVELLSLGPGGELPAHRHEHTEHLLTVLAGRGRFRIGSESVEVGEGESVLAPAHIYHGVRNATDELLLVQQVSAPKPWDARFSGPQPRTHEPR
;
A
#
# COMPACT_ATOMS: atom_id res chain seq x y z
N GLU A 1 0.95 -15.82 34.84
CA GLU A 1 1.49 -15.65 33.48
C GLU A 1 0.47 -16.19 32.50
N THR A 2 0.28 -15.54 31.36
CA THR A 2 -0.60 -16.07 30.31
C THR A 2 0.12 -17.20 29.59
N GLU A 3 -0.55 -18.34 29.41
CA GLU A 3 -0.06 -19.42 28.55
C GLU A 3 -0.18 -18.98 27.08
N GLY A 4 0.86 -19.19 26.27
CA GLY A 4 0.87 -18.85 24.83
C GLY A 4 2.02 -17.94 24.39
N PRO A 5 2.12 -17.65 23.07
CA PRO A 5 3.15 -16.77 22.54
C PRO A 5 2.99 -15.34 23.07
N ARG A 6 4.12 -14.66 23.26
CA ARG A 6 4.16 -13.24 23.65
C ARG A 6 4.19 -12.36 22.42
N PHE A 7 3.43 -11.27 22.45
CA PHE A 7 3.32 -10.33 21.33
C PHE A 7 4.07 -9.04 21.67
N TYR A 8 4.84 -8.53 20.71
CA TYR A 8 5.67 -7.35 20.89
C TYR A 8 5.53 -6.37 19.73
N THR A 9 5.46 -5.08 20.06
CA THR A 9 5.53 -3.97 19.10
C THR A 9 6.79 -3.16 19.42
N PRO A 10 7.92 -3.43 18.75
CA PRO A 10 9.19 -2.73 19.05
C PRO A 10 9.09 -1.21 18.89
N VAL A 11 8.35 -0.74 17.88
CA VAL A 11 8.07 0.67 17.61
C VAL A 11 6.63 0.80 17.13
N ASN A 12 5.87 1.71 17.74
CA ASN A 12 4.51 2.06 17.32
C ASN A 12 4.55 3.23 16.34
N GLU A 13 3.75 3.18 15.28
CA GLU A 13 3.54 4.26 14.30
C GLU A 13 4.85 4.89 13.77
N ILE A 14 5.68 4.09 13.10
CA ILE A 14 6.91 4.55 12.47
C ILE A 14 6.63 5.72 11.52
N SER A 15 5.56 5.64 10.71
CA SER A 15 5.24 6.71 9.75
C SER A 15 4.80 8.00 10.42
N TYR A 16 3.99 7.92 11.48
CA TYR A 16 3.57 9.12 12.22
C TYR A 16 4.77 9.79 12.89
N ASN A 17 5.60 9.01 13.60
CA ASN A 17 6.82 9.53 14.25
C ASN A 17 7.78 10.15 13.23
N ALA A 18 7.93 9.52 12.06
CA ALA A 18 8.76 10.04 10.98
C ALA A 18 8.24 11.37 10.42
N TRP A 19 6.94 11.48 10.18
CA TRP A 19 6.33 12.74 9.71
C TRP A 19 6.39 13.82 10.79
N ALA A 20 5.89 13.53 11.99
CA ALA A 20 5.75 14.49 13.08
C ALA A 20 7.10 15.00 13.60
N GLY A 21 8.07 14.10 13.79
CA GLY A 21 9.39 14.43 14.32
C GLY A 21 10.46 14.68 13.26
N GLY A 22 10.26 14.20 12.03
CA GLY A 22 11.22 14.30 10.94
C GLY A 22 10.89 15.36 9.88
N ASP A 23 9.61 15.53 9.53
CA ASP A 23 9.20 16.48 8.49
C ASP A 23 8.62 17.78 9.07
N VAL A 24 7.68 17.67 10.01
CA VAL A 24 7.01 18.83 10.62
C VAL A 24 7.84 19.41 11.76
N GLY A 25 8.40 18.54 12.60
CA GLY A 25 9.27 18.89 13.71
C GLY A 25 8.53 19.45 14.93
N TYR A 26 7.31 18.98 15.22
CA TYR A 26 6.57 19.36 16.44
C TYR A 26 6.76 18.35 17.59
N MET A 27 7.32 17.17 17.31
CA MET A 27 7.80 16.22 18.33
C MET A 27 9.29 15.90 18.11
N ALA A 28 9.93 15.29 19.11
CA ALA A 28 11.32 14.85 18.98
C ALA A 28 11.51 13.92 17.77
N PRO A 29 12.62 14.03 17.01
CA PRO A 29 13.81 14.84 17.26
C PRO A 29 13.72 16.31 16.77
N PHE A 30 12.52 16.83 16.45
CA PHE A 30 12.28 18.20 15.97
C PHE A 30 13.04 18.54 14.67
N ALA A 31 13.30 17.53 13.84
CA ALA A 31 13.87 17.74 12.51
C ALA A 31 12.79 18.23 11.53
N ARG A 32 13.25 18.78 10.40
CA ARG A 32 12.38 19.23 9.31
C ARG A 32 12.90 18.71 7.97
N GLY A 33 12.00 18.22 7.13
CA GLY A 33 12.33 17.62 5.82
C GLY A 33 13.22 16.38 5.88
N ARG A 34 13.24 15.66 7.01
CA ARG A 34 14.05 14.45 7.25
C ARG A 34 13.20 13.23 7.58
N GLY A 35 11.90 13.24 7.28
CA GLY A 35 10.98 12.15 7.59
C GLY A 35 11.45 10.81 7.04
N SER A 36 11.90 10.75 5.79
CA SER A 36 12.42 9.51 5.20
C SER A 36 13.67 8.96 5.90
N GLU A 37 14.51 9.82 6.49
CA GLU A 37 15.67 9.38 7.26
C GLU A 37 15.24 8.82 8.62
N VAL A 38 14.36 9.54 9.32
CA VAL A 38 13.79 9.11 10.61
C VAL A 38 13.05 7.78 10.44
N LYS A 39 12.25 7.62 9.39
CA LYS A 39 11.53 6.38 9.05
C LYS A 39 12.49 5.19 8.93
N ARG A 40 13.59 5.33 8.18
CA ARG A 40 14.62 4.28 8.05
C ARG A 40 15.28 3.96 9.38
N VAL A 41 15.59 4.97 10.20
CA VAL A 41 16.17 4.75 11.54
C VAL A 41 15.22 3.95 12.42
N LEU A 42 13.94 4.31 12.45
CA LEU A 42 12.91 3.62 13.23
C LEU A 42 12.65 2.20 12.71
N ALA A 43 12.62 1.99 11.40
CA ALA A 43 12.51 0.65 10.81
C ALA A 43 13.70 -0.25 11.21
N ARG A 44 14.95 0.27 11.13
CA ARG A 44 16.13 -0.46 11.62
C ARG A 44 16.04 -0.75 13.12
N ALA A 45 15.56 0.20 13.92
CA ALA A 45 15.38 0.01 15.35
C ALA A 45 14.34 -1.08 15.65
N ALA A 46 13.23 -1.10 14.92
CA ALA A 46 12.21 -2.13 15.06
C ALA A 46 12.72 -3.52 14.68
N ILE A 47 13.45 -3.64 13.56
CA ILE A 47 14.09 -4.90 13.12
C ILE A 47 15.12 -5.38 14.14
N ALA A 48 16.01 -4.50 14.60
CA ALA A 48 17.01 -4.84 15.62
C ALA A 48 16.34 -5.24 16.95
N GLY A 49 15.26 -4.55 17.34
CA GLY A 49 14.47 -4.87 18.52
C GLY A 49 13.82 -6.25 18.43
N ALA A 50 13.22 -6.59 17.28
CA ALA A 50 12.64 -7.91 17.04
C ALA A 50 13.70 -9.03 17.13
N ASN A 51 14.87 -8.83 16.52
CA ASN A 51 15.98 -9.78 16.61
C ASN A 51 16.45 -9.99 18.05
N ALA A 52 16.64 -8.91 18.81
CA ALA A 52 17.01 -8.98 20.22
C ALA A 52 15.93 -9.66 21.09
N ILE A 53 14.65 -9.48 20.75
CA ILE A 53 13.56 -10.21 21.41
C ILE A 53 13.66 -11.70 21.11
N TRP A 54 13.86 -12.11 19.86
CA TRP A 54 13.98 -13.52 19.48
C TRP A 54 15.22 -14.23 20.04
N GLU A 55 16.29 -13.49 20.34
CA GLU A 55 17.44 -14.05 21.09
C GLU A 55 17.06 -14.52 22.50
N VAL A 56 16.03 -13.92 23.11
CA VAL A 56 15.56 -14.24 24.47
C VAL A 56 14.30 -15.10 24.46
N ASP A 57 13.37 -14.83 23.55
CA ASP A 57 12.09 -15.52 23.38
C ASP A 57 11.88 -15.89 21.90
N PRO A 58 12.37 -17.07 21.45
CA PRO A 58 12.26 -17.50 20.06
C PRO A 58 10.82 -17.67 19.56
N ASP A 59 9.85 -17.83 20.48
CA ASP A 59 8.43 -18.00 20.16
C ASP A 59 7.66 -16.68 20.11
N ALA A 60 8.33 -15.55 20.39
CA ALA A 60 7.74 -14.22 20.34
C ALA A 60 7.19 -13.88 18.94
N ARG A 61 6.05 -13.19 18.92
CA ARG A 61 5.38 -12.73 17.70
C ARG A 61 5.47 -11.21 17.62
N MET A 62 5.89 -10.71 16.47
CA MET A 62 5.88 -9.27 16.22
C MET A 62 4.46 -8.81 15.85
N LEU A 63 4.08 -7.64 16.35
CA LEU A 63 2.90 -6.88 15.97
C LEU A 63 3.39 -5.52 15.53
N SER A 64 3.42 -5.27 14.23
CA SER A 64 3.82 -3.97 13.68
C SER A 64 2.58 -3.11 13.51
N VAL A 65 2.63 -1.86 13.99
CA VAL A 65 1.45 -1.00 14.07
C VAL A 65 1.68 0.30 13.32
N GLU A 66 0.80 0.61 12.36
CA GLU A 66 0.83 1.87 11.59
C GLU A 66 -0.57 2.50 11.48
N PRO A 67 -0.65 3.82 11.28
CA PRO A 67 -1.90 4.49 10.91
C PRO A 67 -2.44 3.97 9.57
N LEU A 68 -3.68 3.49 9.57
CA LEU A 68 -4.41 3.20 8.34
C LEU A 68 -5.12 4.47 7.89
N VAL A 69 -4.65 5.09 6.82
CA VAL A 69 -5.23 6.34 6.30
C VAL A 69 -5.62 6.22 4.83
N ALA A 70 -6.52 7.09 4.37
CA ALA A 70 -6.87 7.21 2.96
C ALA A 70 -6.94 8.67 2.52
N LEU A 71 -6.15 9.00 1.50
CA LEU A 71 -6.14 10.30 0.85
C LEU A 71 -7.11 10.31 -0.33
N HIS A 72 -7.79 11.44 -0.52
CA HIS A 72 -8.83 11.63 -1.53
C HIS A 72 -8.58 12.87 -2.39
N PRO A 73 -8.97 12.88 -3.67
CA PRO A 73 -9.04 14.13 -4.44
C PRO A 73 -10.17 15.04 -3.89
N PRO A 74 -9.98 16.36 -3.84
CA PRO A 74 -11.05 17.29 -3.51
C PRO A 74 -12.22 17.23 -4.52
N PRO A 75 -13.45 17.56 -4.09
CA PRO A 75 -14.58 17.68 -5.01
C PRO A 75 -14.27 18.61 -6.19
N GLY A 76 -14.54 18.15 -7.41
CA GLY A 76 -14.27 18.91 -8.63
C GLY A 76 -12.81 18.93 -9.09
N ARG A 77 -11.92 18.15 -8.47
CA ARG A 77 -10.49 18.02 -8.82
C ARG A 77 -10.10 16.56 -9.16
N PRO A 78 -10.78 15.88 -10.11
CA PRO A 78 -10.54 14.47 -10.42
C PRO A 78 -9.13 14.18 -10.95
N GLU A 79 -8.42 15.20 -11.46
CA GLU A 79 -7.04 15.09 -11.92
C GLU A 79 -6.05 14.76 -10.79
N LEU A 80 -6.39 15.05 -9.53
CA LEU A 80 -5.57 14.72 -8.36
C LEU A 80 -5.76 13.27 -7.87
N ARG A 81 -6.60 12.48 -8.55
CA ARG A 81 -6.87 11.09 -8.18
C ARG A 81 -5.60 10.22 -8.21
N ALA A 82 -4.77 10.38 -9.23
CA ALA A 82 -3.53 9.62 -9.35
C ALA A 82 -2.54 9.92 -8.20
N GLU A 83 -2.51 11.17 -7.72
CA GLU A 83 -1.69 11.57 -6.58
C GLU A 83 -2.20 10.95 -5.27
N ALA A 84 -3.52 10.97 -5.06
CA ALA A 84 -4.17 10.31 -3.93
C ALA A 84 -3.93 8.80 -3.93
N GLU A 85 -4.08 8.15 -5.09
CA GLU A 85 -3.80 6.72 -5.27
C GLU A 85 -2.33 6.40 -4.99
N HIS A 86 -1.40 7.20 -5.50
CA HIS A 86 0.03 7.01 -5.22
C HIS A 86 0.36 7.09 -3.72
N PHE A 87 -0.20 8.07 -3.01
CA PHE A 87 -0.04 8.17 -1.57
C PHE A 87 -0.57 6.91 -0.85
N ASN A 88 -1.78 6.48 -1.20
CA ASN A 88 -2.43 5.32 -0.59
C ASN A 88 -1.70 4.00 -0.87
N GLU A 89 -1.12 3.84 -2.06
CA GLU A 89 -0.49 2.59 -2.51
C GLU A 89 1.00 2.47 -2.16
N HIS A 90 1.68 3.59 -1.92
CA HIS A 90 3.13 3.63 -1.72
C HIS A 90 3.58 4.32 -0.44
N VAL A 91 2.92 5.41 -0.02
CA VAL A 91 3.35 6.18 1.16
C VAL A 91 2.76 5.59 2.45
N VAL A 92 1.47 5.27 2.45
CA VAL A 92 0.78 4.63 3.58
C VAL A 92 1.42 3.29 3.96
N PRO A 93 1.67 2.35 3.03
CA PRO A 93 2.27 1.05 3.38
C PRO A 93 3.80 1.10 3.62
N GLU A 94 4.49 2.21 3.39
CA GLU A 94 5.95 2.26 3.29
C GLU A 94 6.67 1.65 4.50
N ALA A 95 6.23 1.97 5.72
CA ALA A 95 6.85 1.42 6.93
C ALA A 95 6.67 -0.10 7.03
N PHE A 96 5.49 -0.62 6.69
CA PHE A 96 5.27 -2.07 6.63
C PHE A 96 6.10 -2.73 5.54
N ASP A 97 6.27 -2.10 4.38
CA ASP A 97 7.10 -2.65 3.31
C ASP A 97 8.59 -2.70 3.70
N LEU A 98 9.09 -1.71 4.45
CA LEU A 98 10.44 -1.73 5.04
C LEU A 98 10.58 -2.89 6.03
N LEU A 99 9.63 -3.04 6.97
CA LEU A 99 9.66 -4.11 7.97
C LEU A 99 9.52 -5.49 7.32
N ALA A 100 8.71 -5.62 6.26
CA ALA A 100 8.50 -6.86 5.52
C ALA A 100 9.69 -7.23 4.62
N GLY A 101 10.66 -6.33 4.42
CA GLY A 101 11.77 -6.52 3.48
C GLY A 101 11.35 -6.39 2.01
N ARG A 102 10.19 -5.79 1.73
CA ARG A 102 9.70 -5.51 0.36
C ARG A 102 10.31 -4.22 -0.20
N LEU A 103 10.70 -3.31 0.69
CA LEU A 103 11.41 -2.06 0.39
C LEU A 103 12.72 -2.03 1.18
N GLU A 104 13.81 -1.58 0.57
CA GLU A 104 15.16 -1.49 1.18
C GLU A 104 15.56 -2.78 1.96
N PRO A 105 15.61 -3.95 1.30
CA PRO A 105 15.89 -5.23 1.94
C PRO A 105 17.23 -5.26 2.71
N GLU A 106 18.16 -4.37 2.38
CA GLU A 106 19.43 -4.16 3.11
C GLU A 106 19.24 -3.71 4.56
N LEU A 107 18.06 -3.22 4.96
CA LEU A 107 17.74 -2.94 6.36
C LEU A 107 17.54 -4.22 7.19
N GLY A 108 17.40 -5.38 6.55
CA GLY A 108 17.24 -6.68 7.20
C GLY A 108 15.79 -7.06 7.54
N GLY A 109 14.81 -6.35 6.98
CA GLY A 109 13.38 -6.66 7.15
C GLY A 109 12.99 -8.02 6.56
N SER A 110 11.89 -8.59 7.04
CA SER A 110 11.31 -9.83 6.51
C SER A 110 9.83 -9.93 6.90
N ARG A 111 9.07 -10.84 6.26
CA ARG A 111 7.66 -11.07 6.65
C ARG A 111 7.50 -11.39 8.14
N ALA A 112 8.48 -12.05 8.75
CA ALA A 112 8.47 -12.34 10.19
C ALA A 112 8.66 -11.08 11.05
N HIS A 113 9.48 -10.12 10.61
CA HIS A 113 9.64 -8.83 11.29
C HIS A 113 8.38 -7.99 11.23
N LEU A 114 7.68 -8.00 10.08
CA LEU A 114 6.35 -7.37 9.98
C LEU A 114 5.37 -8.02 10.97
N GLY A 115 5.33 -9.36 11.01
CA GLY A 115 4.48 -10.10 11.94
C GLY A 115 2.99 -9.88 11.72
N ILE A 116 2.22 -9.73 12.80
CA ILE A 116 0.81 -9.36 12.74
C ILE A 116 0.72 -7.89 12.31
N VAL A 117 -0.21 -7.58 11.40
CA VAL A 117 -0.41 -6.21 10.93
C VAL A 117 -1.44 -5.53 11.83
N GLY A 118 -0.97 -4.61 12.66
CA GLY A 118 -1.76 -3.75 13.53
C GLY A 118 -2.06 -2.41 12.85
N LEU A 119 -3.29 -1.93 12.99
CA LEU A 119 -3.76 -0.74 12.29
C LEU A 119 -4.38 0.24 13.28
N ASN A 120 -3.91 1.49 13.25
CA ASN A 120 -4.50 2.58 14.00
C ASN A 120 -5.52 3.28 13.12
N TYR A 121 -6.78 3.33 13.56
CA TYR A 121 -7.88 3.88 12.75
C TYR A 121 -8.83 4.74 13.58
N TYR A 122 -9.00 6.00 13.16
CA TYR A 122 -9.89 6.98 13.79
C TYR A 122 -10.78 7.64 12.74
N SER A 123 -11.78 8.40 13.18
CA SER A 123 -12.71 9.10 12.27
C SER A 123 -12.00 10.09 11.34
N GLY A 124 -10.88 10.67 11.77
CA GLY A 124 -10.07 11.61 10.98
C GLY A 124 -9.09 10.96 10.00
N ASN A 125 -9.07 9.64 9.84
CA ASN A 125 -8.06 8.94 9.03
C ASN A 125 -8.31 9.02 7.51
N GLN A 126 -9.38 9.69 7.08
CA GLN A 126 -9.61 9.97 5.66
C GLN A 126 -9.72 11.47 5.42
N TRP A 127 -8.98 12.00 4.47
CA TRP A 127 -9.00 13.43 4.15
C TRP A 127 -8.70 13.72 2.68
N THR A 128 -9.04 14.92 2.24
CA THR A 128 -8.72 15.39 0.89
C THR A 128 -7.35 16.05 0.80
N ILE A 129 -6.70 15.95 -0.37
CA ILE A 129 -5.48 16.73 -0.69
C ILE A 129 -5.76 18.23 -0.49
N ALA A 130 -4.84 18.94 0.17
CA ALA A 130 -4.90 20.40 0.23
C ALA A 130 -4.38 21.00 -1.09
N THR A 131 -5.12 21.95 -1.65
CA THR A 131 -4.70 22.79 -2.78
C THR A 131 -4.84 24.27 -2.40
N PRO A 132 -4.24 25.21 -3.16
CA PRO A 132 -4.46 26.64 -2.93
C PRO A 132 -5.94 27.05 -3.01
N GLU A 133 -6.75 26.33 -3.79
CA GLU A 133 -8.18 26.61 -3.98
C GLU A 133 -9.10 25.83 -3.04
N ALA A 134 -8.63 24.72 -2.45
CA ALA A 134 -9.40 23.85 -1.57
C ALA A 134 -8.54 23.36 -0.39
N PRO A 135 -8.78 23.84 0.85
CA PRO A 135 -8.03 23.37 2.01
C PRO A 135 -8.30 21.88 2.27
N GLN A 136 -7.37 21.23 2.97
CA GLN A 136 -7.58 19.86 3.47
C GLN A 136 -8.88 19.79 4.28
N ARG A 137 -9.67 18.76 4.01
CA ARG A 137 -10.92 18.47 4.70
C ARG A 137 -10.91 17.02 5.13
N SER A 138 -11.11 16.76 6.42
CA SER A 138 -11.39 15.41 6.90
C SER A 138 -12.76 14.95 6.39
N LEU A 139 -12.86 13.70 5.98
CA LEU A 139 -14.12 13.09 5.57
C LEU A 139 -14.79 12.50 6.81
N ASP A 140 -16.09 12.68 6.92
CA ASP A 140 -16.92 11.94 7.86
C ASP A 140 -17.35 10.60 7.24
N TRP A 141 -17.74 9.62 8.05
CA TRP A 141 -18.08 8.27 7.56
C TRP A 141 -19.38 8.19 6.75
N ASP A 142 -20.16 9.27 6.69
CA ASP A 142 -21.32 9.44 5.82
C ASP A 142 -20.98 10.21 4.52
N ASP A 143 -19.72 10.63 4.34
CA ASP A 143 -19.26 11.27 3.12
C ASP A 143 -19.35 10.29 1.93
N PRO A 144 -19.89 10.71 0.77
CA PRO A 144 -20.01 9.84 -0.40
C PRO A 144 -18.69 9.25 -0.92
N GLU A 145 -17.56 9.94 -0.70
CA GLU A 145 -16.23 9.47 -1.11
C GLU A 145 -15.56 8.60 -0.03
N TRP A 146 -16.15 8.47 1.16
CA TRP A 146 -15.59 7.66 2.24
C TRP A 146 -15.39 6.20 1.80
N VAL A 147 -14.17 5.68 1.96
CA VAL A 147 -13.91 4.26 1.76
C VAL A 147 -14.26 3.50 3.03
N ALA A 148 -15.13 2.51 2.92
CA ALA A 148 -15.48 1.64 4.05
C ALA A 148 -14.22 1.04 4.71
N LEU A 149 -14.17 0.99 6.05
CA LEU A 149 -13.03 0.41 6.78
C LEU A 149 -12.83 -1.06 6.40
N SER A 150 -13.92 -1.82 6.23
CA SER A 150 -13.90 -3.20 5.74
C SER A 150 -13.22 -3.36 4.38
N GLU A 151 -13.31 -2.36 3.51
CA GLU A 151 -12.61 -2.32 2.22
C GLU A 151 -11.12 -2.02 2.39
N LEU A 152 -10.77 -1.07 3.27
CA LEU A 152 -9.37 -0.78 3.58
C LEU A 152 -8.68 -1.99 4.21
N LEU A 153 -9.33 -2.67 5.17
CA LEU A 153 -8.82 -3.89 5.80
C LEU A 153 -8.58 -5.01 4.78
N LEU A 154 -9.52 -5.22 3.85
CA LEU A 154 -9.33 -6.22 2.79
C LEU A 154 -8.13 -5.89 1.89
N ARG A 155 -7.88 -4.61 1.58
CA ARG A 155 -6.70 -4.20 0.79
C ARG A 155 -5.40 -4.50 1.53
N VAL A 156 -5.36 -4.22 2.84
CA VAL A 156 -4.19 -4.51 3.68
C VAL A 156 -3.94 -6.02 3.75
N GLU A 157 -4.98 -6.81 4.00
CA GLU A 157 -4.86 -8.27 4.04
C GLU A 157 -4.40 -8.82 2.69
N ARG A 158 -4.96 -8.37 1.57
CA ARG A 158 -4.51 -8.81 0.23
C ARG A 158 -3.04 -8.49 -0.05
N ARG A 159 -2.51 -7.41 0.54
CA ARG A 159 -1.11 -7.00 0.35
C ARG A 159 -0.15 -7.83 1.18
N TYR A 160 -0.47 -8.08 2.46
CA TYR A 160 0.48 -8.66 3.42
C TYR A 160 0.15 -10.08 3.87
N GLY A 161 -1.11 -10.49 3.71
CA GLY A 161 -1.68 -11.74 4.22
C GLY A 161 -1.64 -11.85 5.74
N GLY A 162 -2.35 -12.85 6.25
CA GLY A 162 -2.33 -13.22 7.66
C GLY A 162 -3.13 -12.27 8.55
N PRO A 163 -3.02 -12.44 9.88
CA PRO A 163 -3.94 -11.82 10.82
C PRO A 163 -3.77 -10.30 10.88
N LEU A 164 -4.90 -9.61 10.93
CA LEU A 164 -4.99 -8.17 11.16
C LEU A 164 -5.53 -7.89 12.57
N VAL A 165 -5.11 -6.77 13.15
CA VAL A 165 -5.69 -6.23 14.39
C VAL A 165 -5.91 -4.74 14.20
N LEU A 166 -7.08 -4.20 14.60
CA LEU A 166 -7.19 -2.77 14.84
C LEU A 166 -6.50 -2.48 16.17
N ALA A 167 -5.25 -2.03 16.12
CA ALA A 167 -4.35 -1.94 17.27
C ALA A 167 -4.64 -0.73 18.15
N GLU A 168 -5.15 0.35 17.55
CA GLU A 168 -5.69 1.49 18.29
C GLU A 168 -6.87 2.10 17.55
N THR A 169 -7.93 2.39 18.30
CA THR A 169 -9.07 3.12 17.78
C THR A 169 -9.88 3.70 18.93
N GLY A 170 -10.53 4.83 18.71
CA GLY A 170 -11.33 5.50 19.72
C GLY A 170 -12.02 6.74 19.19
N SER A 171 -12.81 7.36 20.06
CA SER A 171 -13.42 8.66 19.82
C SER A 171 -13.54 9.38 21.17
N SER A 172 -14.13 10.57 21.19
CA SER A 172 -14.19 11.41 22.38
C SER A 172 -15.60 11.80 22.79
N GLY A 173 -15.84 12.00 24.08
CA GLY A 173 -17.10 12.47 24.61
C GLY A 173 -18.29 11.60 24.17
N ASP A 174 -19.33 12.25 23.67
CA ASP A 174 -20.58 11.58 23.32
C ASP A 174 -20.50 10.69 22.06
N SER A 175 -19.46 10.84 21.22
CA SER A 175 -19.31 10.03 19.99
C SER A 175 -18.67 8.66 20.24
N ARG A 176 -18.13 8.39 21.44
CA ARG A 176 -17.49 7.11 21.81
C ARG A 176 -18.37 5.90 21.51
N GLY A 177 -19.62 5.92 21.97
CA GLY A 177 -20.56 4.81 21.76
C GLY A 177 -20.88 4.56 20.29
N ALA A 178 -21.20 5.63 19.55
CA ALA A 178 -21.51 5.55 18.12
C ALA A 178 -20.32 5.06 17.28
N TRP A 179 -19.10 5.42 17.69
CA TRP A 179 -17.87 4.94 17.07
C TRP A 179 -17.67 3.43 17.27
N ILE A 180 -17.90 2.92 18.47
CA ILE A 180 -17.84 1.46 18.73
C ILE A 180 -18.89 0.72 17.88
N ASP A 181 -20.11 1.25 17.77
CA ASP A 181 -21.14 0.65 16.93
C ASP A 181 -20.73 0.64 15.44
N PHE A 182 -20.06 1.70 14.97
CA PHE A 182 -19.48 1.76 13.62
C PHE A 182 -18.41 0.68 13.43
N LEU A 183 -17.45 0.59 14.35
CA LEU A 183 -16.39 -0.42 14.31
C LEU A 183 -16.94 -1.83 14.28
N ALA A 184 -17.96 -2.12 15.09
CA ALA A 184 -18.59 -3.45 15.12
C ALA A 184 -19.19 -3.83 13.76
N ARG A 185 -19.88 -2.90 13.10
CA ARG A 185 -20.45 -3.12 11.77
C ARG A 185 -19.38 -3.34 10.70
N GLU A 186 -18.33 -2.54 10.71
CA GLU A 186 -17.25 -2.67 9.73
C GLU A 186 -16.39 -3.92 9.96
N ALA A 187 -16.18 -4.31 11.21
CA ALA A 187 -15.51 -5.57 11.55
C ALA A 187 -16.32 -6.78 11.08
N ALA A 188 -17.63 -6.80 11.34
CA ALA A 188 -18.50 -7.87 10.84
C ALA A 188 -18.45 -7.97 9.30
N ARG A 189 -18.51 -6.83 8.60
CA ARG A 189 -18.36 -6.78 7.13
C ARG A 189 -16.99 -7.27 6.66
N ALA A 190 -15.91 -6.94 7.36
CA ALA A 190 -14.58 -7.41 7.02
C ALA A 190 -14.49 -8.94 7.15
N LEU A 191 -15.00 -9.48 8.26
CA LEU A 191 -15.04 -10.92 8.53
C LEU A 191 -15.88 -11.67 7.49
N GLU A 192 -17.07 -11.16 7.14
CA GLU A 192 -17.92 -11.72 6.07
C GLU A 192 -17.21 -11.76 4.70
N ARG A 193 -16.28 -10.84 4.46
CA ARG A 193 -15.47 -10.76 3.23
C ARG A 193 -14.21 -11.64 3.29
N GLY A 194 -14.02 -12.39 4.37
CA GLY A 194 -12.91 -13.31 4.57
C GLY A 194 -11.65 -12.69 5.17
N VAL A 195 -11.73 -11.46 5.69
CA VAL A 195 -10.59 -10.83 6.36
C VAL A 195 -10.29 -11.53 7.69
N ASP A 196 -9.04 -11.92 7.90
CA ASP A 196 -8.52 -12.53 9.13
C ASP A 196 -8.33 -11.49 10.26
N LEU A 197 -9.41 -10.80 10.63
CA LEU A 197 -9.42 -9.79 11.68
C LEU A 197 -9.51 -10.45 13.07
N GLN A 198 -8.43 -10.37 13.84
CA GLN A 198 -8.27 -11.08 15.11
C GLN A 198 -8.66 -10.26 16.35
N GLY A 199 -8.82 -8.94 16.22
CA GLY A 199 -9.21 -8.12 17.36
C GLY A 199 -9.26 -6.63 17.10
N ILE A 200 -9.84 -5.91 18.06
CA ILE A 200 -9.96 -4.46 18.09
C ILE A 200 -9.57 -3.99 19.48
N CYS A 201 -8.58 -3.10 19.56
CA CYS A 201 -8.06 -2.54 20.80
C CYS A 201 -8.51 -1.08 20.93
N LEU A 202 -9.26 -0.79 21.99
CA LEU A 202 -9.74 0.55 22.29
C LEU A 202 -8.61 1.40 22.90
N TYR A 203 -8.38 2.56 22.30
CA TYR A 203 -7.45 3.56 22.80
C TYR A 203 -8.18 4.87 23.18
N PRO A 204 -7.96 5.40 24.40
CA PRO A 204 -7.34 4.71 25.53
C PRO A 204 -8.38 3.87 26.32
N ILE A 205 -7.92 2.92 27.12
CA ILE A 205 -8.82 2.24 28.09
C ILE A 205 -9.20 3.16 29.26
N VAL A 206 -8.26 3.99 29.70
CA VAL A 206 -8.44 5.02 30.73
C VAL A 206 -8.01 6.34 30.12
N THR A 207 -8.86 7.36 30.19
CA THR A 207 -8.59 8.71 29.70
C THR A 207 -7.19 9.19 30.12
N SER A 208 -6.42 9.69 29.15
CA SER A 208 -5.02 10.12 29.28
C SER A 208 -4.89 11.64 29.16
N PRO A 209 -3.74 12.22 29.57
CA PRO A 209 -3.42 13.61 29.27
C PRO A 209 -3.53 13.88 27.76
N ASP A 210 -3.95 15.08 27.41
CA ASP A 210 -4.00 15.53 26.02
C ASP A 210 -2.58 15.75 25.46
N TRP A 211 -2.40 15.51 24.16
CA TRP A 211 -1.10 15.65 23.51
C TRP A 211 -0.67 17.10 23.33
N GLU A 212 -1.62 18.02 23.14
CA GLU A 212 -1.37 19.45 22.89
C GLU A 212 -1.47 20.28 24.18
N ASP A 213 -2.37 19.90 25.09
CA ASP A 213 -2.54 20.56 26.40
C ASP A 213 -2.18 19.61 27.56
N PRO A 214 -0.98 19.74 28.17
CA PRO A 214 -0.55 18.89 29.28
C PRO A 214 -1.37 19.10 30.57
N THR A 215 -2.26 20.09 30.60
CA THR A 215 -3.18 20.36 31.71
C THR A 215 -4.57 19.77 31.49
N ALA A 216 -4.87 19.33 30.26
CA ALA A 216 -6.13 18.72 29.89
C ALA A 216 -6.03 17.19 29.84
N PHE A 217 -7.19 16.56 29.93
CA PHE A 217 -7.36 15.12 29.68
C PHE A 217 -8.26 14.94 28.47
N PHE A 218 -7.86 14.04 27.58
CA PHE A 218 -8.66 13.62 26.45
C PHE A 218 -9.80 12.71 26.92
N ASP A 219 -11.04 13.15 26.77
CA ASP A 219 -12.24 12.40 27.16
C ASP A 219 -12.55 11.26 26.18
N GLY A 220 -11.70 10.22 26.15
CA GLY A 220 -11.85 9.10 25.21
C GLY A 220 -11.75 7.71 25.82
N GLY A 221 -11.54 7.63 27.14
CA GLY A 221 -11.44 6.36 27.85
C GLY A 221 -12.75 5.59 27.89
N LEU A 222 -12.67 4.27 28.10
CA LEU A 222 -13.79 3.54 28.73
C LEU A 222 -13.99 4.02 30.18
N PHE A 223 -12.88 4.42 30.82
CA PHE A 223 -12.87 5.01 32.14
C PHE A 223 -12.33 6.45 32.09
N ASP A 224 -13.15 7.40 32.52
CA ASP A 224 -12.76 8.77 32.76
C ASP A 224 -12.10 8.95 34.13
N LEU A 225 -11.48 10.10 34.35
CA LEU A 225 -10.77 10.40 35.60
C LEU A 225 -11.48 11.53 36.35
N SER A 226 -11.87 11.22 37.59
CA SER A 226 -12.48 12.18 38.51
C SER A 226 -11.50 12.50 39.64
N PRO A 227 -11.06 13.76 39.79
CA PRO A 227 -10.24 14.19 40.92
C PRO A 227 -10.96 13.96 42.25
N GLN A 228 -10.23 13.45 43.24
CA GLN A 228 -10.72 13.22 44.59
C GLN A 228 -10.15 14.28 45.55
N ALA A 229 -10.82 14.48 46.69
CA ALA A 229 -10.42 15.48 47.69
C ALA A 229 -9.03 15.22 48.32
N ASP A 230 -8.54 13.98 48.26
CA ASP A 230 -7.22 13.57 48.74
C ASP A 230 -6.11 13.72 47.67
N GLY A 231 -6.43 14.30 46.52
CA GLY A 231 -5.49 14.50 45.41
C GLY A 231 -5.31 13.28 44.50
N ARG A 232 -6.01 12.16 44.74
CA ARG A 232 -5.98 10.99 43.86
C ARG A 232 -6.95 11.13 42.70
N LEU A 233 -6.71 10.38 41.63
CA LEU A 233 -7.65 10.24 40.51
C LEU A 233 -8.44 8.94 40.65
N ARG A 234 -9.76 9.02 40.53
CA ARG A 234 -10.66 7.87 40.52
C ARG A 234 -11.13 7.59 39.09
N ARG A 235 -11.05 6.33 38.67
CA ARG A 235 -11.65 5.85 37.41
C ARG A 235 -13.18 5.85 37.52
N VAL A 236 -13.85 6.46 36.55
CA VAL A 236 -15.30 6.51 36.42
C VAL A 236 -15.67 5.85 35.09
N LEU A 237 -16.49 4.81 35.14
CA LEU A 237 -16.91 4.11 33.92
C LEU A 237 -17.86 5.00 33.11
N ASP A 238 -17.57 5.19 31.82
CA ASP A 238 -18.53 5.78 30.91
C ASP A 238 -19.57 4.72 30.48
N HIS A 239 -20.79 4.84 31.01
CA HIS A 239 -21.84 3.84 30.81
C HIS A 239 -22.28 3.69 29.34
N PRO A 240 -22.48 4.76 28.55
CA PRO A 240 -22.76 4.65 27.12
C PRO A 240 -21.70 3.84 26.36
N THR A 241 -20.42 4.18 26.53
CA THR A 241 -19.30 3.47 25.89
C THR A 241 -19.22 2.02 26.34
N ALA A 242 -19.41 1.75 27.64
CA ALA A 242 -19.43 0.38 28.17
C ALA A 242 -20.57 -0.47 27.60
N ASN A 243 -21.73 0.13 27.36
CA ASN A 243 -22.87 -0.57 26.77
C ASN A 243 -22.63 -0.87 25.29
N ALA A 244 -22.10 0.10 24.53
CA ALA A 244 -21.71 -0.11 23.13
C ALA A 244 -20.63 -1.20 23.00
N LEU A 245 -19.63 -1.19 23.88
CA LEU A 245 -18.59 -2.22 23.91
C LEU A 245 -19.17 -3.62 24.15
N ARG A 246 -20.06 -3.78 25.14
CA ARG A 246 -20.72 -5.07 25.39
C ARG A 246 -21.57 -5.53 24.20
N ALA A 247 -22.28 -4.61 23.56
CA ALA A 247 -23.08 -4.92 22.38
C ALA A 247 -22.18 -5.36 21.21
N ALA A 248 -21.07 -4.66 20.97
CA ALA A 248 -20.07 -5.03 19.96
C ALA A 248 -19.45 -6.40 20.25
N GLN A 249 -19.08 -6.68 21.51
CA GLN A 249 -18.55 -8.00 21.92
C GLN A 249 -19.56 -9.12 21.68
N ALA A 250 -20.84 -8.91 21.97
CA ALA A 250 -21.88 -9.90 21.69
C ALA A 250 -22.10 -10.10 20.18
N ALA A 251 -22.07 -9.01 19.39
CA ALA A 251 -22.26 -9.06 17.95
C ALA A 251 -21.09 -9.70 17.19
N LEU A 252 -19.87 -9.53 17.69
CA LEU A 252 -18.63 -10.09 17.12
C LEU A 252 -18.15 -11.36 17.84
N ASP A 253 -19.00 -11.95 18.67
CA ASP A 253 -18.69 -13.23 19.31
C ASP A 253 -18.44 -14.28 18.19
N PRO A 254 -17.29 -14.98 18.20
CA PRO A 254 -17.02 -16.02 17.22
C PRO A 254 -18.11 -17.10 17.13
N GLU A 255 -18.86 -17.36 18.20
CA GLU A 255 -20.00 -18.28 18.17
C GLU A 255 -21.21 -17.75 17.37
N ASN A 256 -21.32 -16.42 17.25
CA ASN A 256 -22.40 -15.72 16.54
C ASN A 256 -22.02 -15.34 15.11
N LEU A 257 -20.75 -15.45 14.75
CA LEU A 257 -20.24 -15.17 13.42
C LEU A 257 -20.29 -16.43 12.54
N PRO A 258 -20.45 -16.30 11.22
CA PRO A 258 -20.31 -17.44 10.32
C PRO A 258 -18.95 -18.08 10.57
N ALA A 259 -18.92 -19.41 10.69
CA ALA A 259 -17.69 -20.16 10.93
C ALA A 259 -16.72 -19.99 9.77
N HIS A 260 -15.90 -18.95 9.83
CA HIS A 260 -14.69 -18.82 9.04
C HIS A 260 -13.60 -19.48 9.88
N GLY A 261 -13.17 -20.67 9.46
CA GLY A 261 -12.06 -21.34 10.12
C GLY A 261 -10.90 -20.35 10.20
N LEU A 262 -10.35 -20.16 11.40
CA LEU A 262 -9.11 -19.44 11.61
C LEU A 262 -8.16 -19.88 10.50
N GLY A 263 -7.85 -18.94 9.59
CA GLY A 263 -6.91 -19.23 8.53
C GLY A 263 -5.66 -19.76 9.21
N ALA A 264 -5.17 -20.92 8.77
CA ALA A 264 -3.78 -21.25 9.04
C ALA A 264 -2.95 -20.01 8.64
N PRO A 265 -1.84 -19.69 9.34
CA PRO A 265 -0.93 -18.64 8.89
C PRO A 265 -0.74 -18.82 7.38
N PRO A 266 -0.89 -17.75 6.57
CA PRO A 266 -0.89 -17.90 5.12
C PRO A 266 0.33 -18.72 4.76
N ASP A 267 0.11 -19.79 4.00
CA ASP A 267 1.20 -20.52 3.40
C ASP A 267 2.17 -19.51 2.78
N PRO A 268 3.50 -19.74 2.84
CA PRO A 268 4.45 -18.89 2.15
C PRO A 268 3.90 -18.61 0.76
N VAL A 269 3.76 -17.30 0.43
CA VAL A 269 3.16 -16.80 -0.82
C VAL A 269 3.39 -17.83 -1.90
N ALA A 270 2.32 -18.48 -2.37
CA ALA A 270 2.44 -19.58 -3.32
C ALA A 270 3.42 -19.13 -4.39
N GLU A 271 4.55 -19.83 -4.51
CA GLU A 271 5.61 -19.43 -5.42
C GLU A 271 4.94 -19.19 -6.78
N PRO A 272 5.12 -18.00 -7.38
CA PRO A 272 4.46 -17.70 -8.63
C PRO A 272 4.80 -18.81 -9.62
N PRO A 273 3.85 -19.21 -10.48
CA PRO A 273 4.10 -20.30 -11.41
C PRO A 273 5.37 -20.01 -12.19
N LEU A 274 6.23 -21.01 -12.35
CA LEU A 274 7.44 -20.87 -13.17
C LEU A 274 7.02 -20.50 -14.60
N LEU A 275 7.21 -19.24 -14.98
CA LEU A 275 6.91 -18.76 -16.32
C LEU A 275 8.15 -18.91 -17.20
N VAL A 276 8.08 -19.81 -18.18
CA VAL A 276 9.14 -19.99 -19.19
C VAL A 276 8.56 -19.67 -20.55
N THR A 277 9.31 -18.90 -21.34
CA THR A 277 8.99 -18.63 -22.74
C THR A 277 10.18 -18.95 -23.63
N ARG A 278 9.89 -19.30 -24.88
CA ARG A 278 10.89 -19.47 -25.94
C ARG A 278 10.58 -18.47 -27.05
N PRO A 279 11.14 -17.25 -26.99
CA PRO A 279 10.73 -16.15 -27.86
C PRO A 279 10.72 -16.52 -29.34
N ARG A 280 11.77 -17.20 -29.83
CA ARG A 280 11.87 -17.59 -31.25
C ARG A 280 10.75 -18.52 -31.73
N GLU A 281 10.24 -19.39 -30.86
CA GLU A 281 9.12 -20.29 -31.18
C GLU A 281 7.77 -19.55 -31.22
N ARG A 282 7.71 -18.32 -30.69
CA ARG A 282 6.52 -17.45 -30.70
C ARG A 282 6.54 -16.45 -31.85
N ALA A 283 7.62 -16.38 -32.62
CA ALA A 283 7.76 -15.45 -33.73
C ALA A 283 6.65 -15.65 -34.77
N ARG A 284 6.06 -14.54 -35.20
CA ARG A 284 5.05 -14.52 -36.26
C ARG A 284 5.05 -13.16 -36.95
N VAL A 285 4.85 -13.16 -38.25
CA VAL A 285 4.77 -11.93 -39.05
C VAL A 285 3.34 -11.80 -39.54
N LYS A 286 2.70 -10.65 -39.28
CA LYS A 286 1.38 -10.31 -39.81
C LYS A 286 1.51 -9.73 -41.23
N ALA A 287 0.38 -9.52 -41.90
CA ALA A 287 0.34 -9.04 -43.29
C ALA A 287 1.00 -7.67 -43.50
N ASP A 288 1.11 -6.86 -42.45
CA ASP A 288 1.77 -5.55 -42.39
C ASP A 288 3.25 -5.63 -41.97
N ASN A 289 3.85 -6.82 -42.00
CA ASN A 289 5.25 -7.09 -41.64
C ASN A 289 5.63 -6.74 -40.19
N PHE A 290 4.65 -6.59 -39.28
CA PHE A 290 4.91 -6.30 -37.87
C PHE A 290 3.99 -7.11 -36.94
N ALA A 291 4.56 -7.72 -35.90
CA ALA A 291 3.81 -8.24 -34.77
C ALA A 291 4.50 -7.89 -33.45
N CYS A 292 3.71 -7.60 -32.42
CA CYS A 292 4.16 -7.37 -31.06
C CYS A 292 3.36 -8.26 -30.13
N ASP A 293 4.05 -9.10 -29.36
CA ASP A 293 3.41 -10.16 -28.62
C ASP A 293 3.96 -10.31 -27.22
N THR A 294 3.08 -10.26 -26.22
CA THR A 294 3.48 -10.45 -24.82
C THR A 294 3.92 -11.89 -24.60
N LEU A 295 5.16 -12.06 -24.15
CA LEU A 295 5.77 -13.34 -23.82
C LEU A 295 5.63 -13.64 -22.33
N LEU A 296 5.90 -12.65 -21.47
CA LEU A 296 5.83 -12.73 -20.02
C LEU A 296 5.30 -11.40 -19.46
N ALA A 297 4.59 -11.46 -18.35
CA ALA A 297 4.15 -10.27 -17.62
C ALA A 297 4.24 -10.54 -16.12
N GLY A 298 4.94 -9.66 -15.40
CA GLY A 298 4.96 -9.62 -13.94
C GLY A 298 4.20 -8.41 -13.42
N GLU A 299 4.36 -8.13 -12.12
CA GLU A 299 3.78 -6.94 -11.49
C GLU A 299 4.46 -5.66 -12.02
N SER A 300 5.79 -5.62 -12.05
CA SER A 300 6.55 -4.42 -12.38
C SER A 300 7.07 -4.35 -13.82
N LEU A 301 7.03 -5.46 -14.58
CA LEU A 301 7.62 -5.51 -15.93
C LEU A 301 6.80 -6.37 -16.91
N THR A 302 7.04 -6.13 -18.19
CA THR A 302 6.56 -6.98 -19.29
C THR A 302 7.69 -7.34 -20.23
N VAL A 303 7.64 -8.56 -20.77
CA VAL A 303 8.52 -9.02 -21.85
C VAL A 303 7.67 -9.25 -23.08
N GLU A 304 7.97 -8.53 -24.16
CA GLU A 304 7.29 -8.61 -25.45
C GLU A 304 8.27 -9.08 -26.54
N LEU A 305 7.75 -9.73 -27.58
CA LEU A 305 8.47 -10.07 -28.79
C LEU A 305 7.97 -9.19 -29.93
N LEU A 306 8.88 -8.42 -30.51
CA LEU A 306 8.66 -7.73 -31.78
C LEU A 306 9.17 -8.63 -32.91
N SER A 307 8.31 -8.92 -33.86
CA SER A 307 8.64 -9.65 -35.09
C SER A 307 8.46 -8.71 -36.28
N LEU A 308 9.55 -8.34 -36.93
CA LEU A 308 9.57 -7.40 -38.05
C LEU A 308 10.01 -8.12 -39.32
N GLY A 309 9.09 -8.32 -40.26
CA GLY A 309 9.43 -8.82 -41.60
C GLY A 309 10.25 -7.80 -42.39
N PRO A 310 10.69 -8.14 -43.62
CA PRO A 310 11.43 -7.22 -44.48
C PRO A 310 10.72 -5.88 -44.66
N GLY A 311 11.41 -4.78 -44.37
CA GLY A 311 10.86 -3.43 -44.41
C GLY A 311 9.92 -3.06 -43.26
N GLY A 312 9.65 -3.97 -42.32
CA GLY A 312 8.82 -3.73 -41.14
C GLY A 312 9.43 -2.67 -40.23
N GLU A 313 8.57 -1.89 -39.57
CA GLU A 313 8.98 -0.77 -38.72
C GLU A 313 8.07 -0.67 -37.50
N LEU A 314 8.68 -0.43 -36.33
CA LEU A 314 8.02 0.15 -35.16
C LEU A 314 8.35 1.65 -35.15
N PRO A 315 7.38 2.52 -35.48
CA PRO A 315 7.61 3.95 -35.56
C PRO A 315 8.13 4.54 -34.25
N ALA A 316 8.84 5.66 -34.38
CA ALA A 316 9.38 6.37 -33.22
C ALA A 316 8.24 6.83 -32.29
N HIS A 317 8.28 6.37 -31.04
CA HIS A 317 7.33 6.73 -29.99
C HIS A 317 8.08 6.86 -28.65
N ARG A 318 7.41 7.34 -27.61
CA ARG A 318 7.98 7.45 -26.26
C ARG A 318 6.91 7.12 -25.24
N HIS A 319 7.35 6.71 -24.07
CA HIS A 319 6.50 6.49 -22.90
C HIS A 319 6.91 7.49 -21.82
N GLU A 320 5.95 7.94 -21.02
CA GLU A 320 6.22 8.92 -19.98
C GLU A 320 7.05 8.30 -18.84
N HIS A 321 6.71 7.09 -18.39
CA HIS A 321 7.36 6.50 -17.21
C HIS A 321 8.12 5.21 -17.50
N THR A 322 8.01 4.67 -18.71
CA THR A 322 8.55 3.34 -19.05
C THR A 322 9.78 3.47 -19.92
N GLU A 323 10.83 2.76 -19.53
CA GLU A 323 12.01 2.51 -20.32
C GLU A 323 11.99 1.08 -20.89
N HIS A 324 12.70 0.88 -22.00
CA HIS A 324 12.78 -0.41 -22.69
C HIS A 324 14.21 -0.88 -22.85
N LEU A 325 14.48 -2.13 -22.49
CA LEU A 325 15.65 -2.86 -22.97
C LEU A 325 15.25 -3.68 -24.19
N LEU A 326 15.86 -3.38 -25.34
CA LEU A 326 15.59 -4.03 -26.61
C LEU A 326 16.78 -4.91 -27.01
N THR A 327 16.61 -6.23 -26.99
CA THR A 327 17.64 -7.20 -27.36
C THR A 327 17.28 -7.86 -28.68
N VAL A 328 18.18 -7.82 -29.67
CA VAL A 328 17.96 -8.52 -30.95
C VAL A 328 18.21 -10.01 -30.75
N LEU A 329 17.16 -10.80 -30.93
CA LEU A 329 17.22 -12.25 -30.80
C LEU A 329 17.58 -12.95 -32.11
N ALA A 330 17.33 -12.35 -33.27
CA ALA A 330 17.71 -12.86 -34.58
C ALA A 330 17.65 -11.73 -35.62
N GLY A 331 18.54 -11.77 -36.61
CA GLY A 331 18.62 -10.76 -37.67
C GLY A 331 19.36 -9.49 -37.24
N ARG A 332 19.09 -8.38 -37.93
CA ARG A 332 19.68 -7.05 -37.64
C ARG A 332 18.65 -5.95 -37.89
N GLY A 333 18.64 -4.95 -37.02
CA GLY A 333 17.74 -3.80 -37.12
C GLY A 333 18.48 -2.48 -36.96
N ARG A 334 17.90 -1.41 -37.52
CA ARG A 334 18.33 -0.04 -37.23
C ARG A 334 17.44 0.53 -36.14
N PHE A 335 18.02 0.78 -34.97
CA PHE A 335 17.35 1.33 -33.81
C PHE A 335 17.59 2.83 -33.75
N ARG A 336 16.56 3.60 -33.44
CA ARG A 336 16.64 5.04 -33.17
C ARG A 336 16.41 5.27 -31.69
N ILE A 337 17.30 6.03 -31.05
CA ILE A 337 17.17 6.49 -29.66
C ILE A 337 17.42 8.00 -29.66
N GLY A 338 16.37 8.79 -29.42
CA GLY A 338 16.40 10.23 -29.57
C GLY A 338 16.77 10.66 -30.99
N SER A 339 17.89 11.37 -31.13
CA SER A 339 18.47 11.82 -32.40
C SER A 339 19.44 10.82 -33.02
N GLU A 340 19.88 9.81 -32.28
CA GLU A 340 20.90 8.87 -32.74
C GLU A 340 20.26 7.63 -33.38
N SER A 341 21.01 6.98 -34.27
CA SER A 341 20.60 5.72 -34.86
C SER A 341 21.78 4.76 -34.95
N VAL A 342 21.55 3.51 -34.56
CA VAL A 342 22.57 2.48 -34.46
C VAL A 342 22.06 1.19 -35.09
N GLU A 343 22.94 0.45 -35.76
CA GLU A 343 22.61 -0.93 -36.17
C GLU A 343 22.91 -1.88 -35.02
N VAL A 344 21.95 -2.75 -34.73
CA VAL A 344 22.03 -3.74 -33.65
C VAL A 344 21.72 -5.10 -34.26
N GLY A 345 22.64 -6.04 -34.09
CA GLY A 345 22.55 -7.42 -34.56
C GLY A 345 22.27 -8.43 -33.45
N GLU A 346 22.14 -9.70 -33.83
CA GLU A 346 21.85 -10.81 -32.91
C GLU A 346 22.78 -10.83 -31.69
N GLY A 347 22.17 -10.87 -30.50
CA GLY A 347 22.86 -10.87 -29.20
C GLY A 347 23.16 -9.48 -28.64
N GLU A 348 23.03 -8.43 -29.44
CA GLU A 348 23.24 -7.05 -29.00
C GLU A 348 21.95 -6.43 -28.43
N SER A 349 22.11 -5.42 -27.57
CA SER A 349 20.99 -4.75 -26.91
C SER A 349 21.13 -3.23 -26.95
N VAL A 350 20.01 -2.53 -26.94
CA VAL A 350 19.92 -1.08 -26.81
C VAL A 350 18.92 -0.70 -25.73
N LEU A 351 19.27 0.31 -24.92
CA LEU A 351 18.38 0.89 -23.92
C LEU A 351 17.66 2.09 -24.53
N ALA A 352 16.34 2.14 -24.36
CA ALA A 352 15.50 3.30 -24.63
C ALA A 352 14.99 3.88 -23.31
N PRO A 353 15.59 4.99 -22.81
CA PRO A 353 15.16 5.62 -21.57
C PRO A 353 13.74 6.19 -21.65
N ALA A 354 13.10 6.38 -20.49
CA ALA A 354 11.81 7.06 -20.39
C ALA A 354 11.86 8.47 -21.03
N HIS A 355 10.72 8.93 -21.55
CA HIS A 355 10.54 10.19 -22.28
C HIS A 355 11.36 10.37 -23.58
N ILE A 356 12.26 9.45 -23.91
CA ILE A 356 13.08 9.51 -25.14
C ILE A 356 12.36 8.78 -26.27
N TYR A 357 12.22 9.46 -27.42
CA TYR A 357 11.68 8.84 -28.63
C TYR A 357 12.56 7.67 -29.08
N HIS A 358 11.95 6.53 -29.34
CA HIS A 358 12.62 5.33 -29.81
C HIS A 358 11.78 4.55 -30.80
N GLY A 359 12.46 3.84 -31.71
CA GLY A 359 11.82 3.00 -32.71
C GLY A 359 12.84 2.04 -33.35
N VAL A 360 12.34 1.07 -34.12
CA VAL A 360 13.18 0.08 -34.80
C VAL A 360 12.67 -0.15 -36.21
N ARG A 361 13.58 -0.24 -37.17
CA ARG A 361 13.28 -0.59 -38.55
C ARG A 361 14.11 -1.77 -39.01
N ASN A 362 13.47 -2.74 -39.66
CA ASN A 362 14.13 -3.80 -40.37
C ASN A 362 14.40 -3.36 -41.83
N ALA A 363 15.65 -3.00 -42.13
CA ALA A 363 16.08 -2.61 -43.47
C ALA A 363 16.66 -3.79 -44.28
N THR A 364 16.53 -5.02 -43.77
CA THR A 364 17.06 -6.24 -44.39
C THR A 364 15.96 -7.04 -45.10
N ASP A 365 16.34 -8.10 -45.79
CA ASP A 365 15.46 -9.10 -46.41
C ASP A 365 15.18 -10.32 -45.51
N GLU A 366 15.73 -10.33 -44.29
CA GLU A 366 15.53 -11.37 -43.29
C GLU A 366 14.51 -10.95 -42.22
N LEU A 367 14.03 -11.92 -41.44
CA LEU A 367 13.17 -11.66 -40.28
C LEU A 367 14.00 -11.10 -39.12
N LEU A 368 13.58 -9.95 -38.59
CA LEU A 368 14.15 -9.37 -37.37
C LEU A 368 13.27 -9.73 -36.17
N LEU A 369 13.87 -10.34 -35.15
CA LEU A 369 13.23 -10.64 -33.87
C LEU A 369 13.87 -9.81 -32.76
N VAL A 370 13.07 -9.07 -32.00
CA VAL A 370 13.53 -8.23 -30.89
C VAL A 370 12.74 -8.57 -29.64
N GLN A 371 13.44 -8.92 -28.56
CA GLN A 371 12.83 -8.98 -27.24
C GLN A 371 12.84 -7.59 -26.63
N GLN A 372 11.67 -7.12 -26.20
CA GLN A 372 11.49 -5.88 -25.47
C GLN A 372 11.17 -6.19 -24.02
N VAL A 373 11.97 -5.69 -23.09
CA VAL A 373 11.64 -5.67 -21.66
C VAL A 373 11.25 -4.25 -21.29
N SER A 374 10.04 -4.05 -20.78
CA SER A 374 9.52 -2.74 -20.38
C SER A 374 9.39 -2.66 -18.86
N ALA A 375 9.99 -1.64 -18.25
CA ALA A 375 9.91 -1.39 -16.81
C ALA A 375 9.93 0.12 -16.48
N PRO A 376 9.15 0.60 -15.49
CA PRO A 376 7.96 -0.06 -14.95
C PRO A 376 6.97 -0.40 -16.08
N LYS A 377 6.18 -1.46 -15.89
CA LYS A 377 5.17 -1.93 -16.84
C LYS A 377 4.38 -0.71 -17.38
N PRO A 378 4.29 -0.53 -18.70
CA PRO A 378 3.57 0.59 -19.26
C PRO A 378 2.07 0.38 -18.97
N TRP A 379 1.53 1.12 -18.00
CA TRP A 379 0.09 1.22 -17.78
C TRP A 379 -0.48 2.06 -18.95
N ASP A 380 -0.65 1.47 -20.12
CA ASP A 380 -0.97 2.26 -21.31
C ASP A 380 -2.10 1.68 -22.17
N ALA A 381 -3.27 2.34 -22.04
CA ALA A 381 -4.27 2.77 -23.03
C ALA A 381 -4.66 1.88 -24.24
N ARG A 382 -4.22 0.63 -24.34
CA ARG A 382 -4.46 -0.23 -25.51
C ARG A 382 -5.77 -1.05 -25.47
N PHE A 383 -6.62 -0.86 -24.45
CA PHE A 383 -7.95 -1.49 -24.36
C PHE A 383 -9.03 -0.43 -24.08
N SER A 384 -9.70 0.02 -25.14
CA SER A 384 -10.63 1.15 -25.17
C SER A 384 -11.95 0.91 -24.39
N GLY A 385 -12.26 1.81 -23.44
CA GLY A 385 -13.65 2.16 -23.05
C GLY A 385 -14.24 3.20 -24.01
N PRO A 386 -15.57 3.45 -24.02
CA PRO A 386 -16.30 3.85 -25.23
C PRO A 386 -15.92 5.23 -25.77
N GLN A 387 -15.85 5.33 -27.11
CA GLN A 387 -15.56 6.58 -27.80
C GLN A 387 -16.76 7.55 -27.81
N PRO A 388 -16.52 8.87 -27.72
CA PRO A 388 -17.53 9.89 -27.94
C PRO A 388 -18.00 9.87 -29.40
N ARG A 389 -19.32 10.02 -29.59
CA ARG A 389 -19.91 10.13 -30.93
C ARG A 389 -19.33 11.33 -31.66
N THR A 390 -18.81 11.08 -32.85
CA THR A 390 -18.42 12.08 -33.83
C THR A 390 -19.64 12.88 -34.30
N HIS A 391 -19.63 14.20 -34.07
CA HIS A 391 -20.32 15.14 -34.96
C HIS A 391 -19.31 16.18 -35.44
N GLU A 392 -18.96 16.03 -36.72
CA GLU A 392 -18.33 17.05 -37.55
C GLU A 392 -19.36 18.15 -37.92
N PRO A 393 -18.91 19.29 -38.50
CA PRO A 393 -19.42 20.61 -38.18
C PRO A 393 -20.65 21.07 -38.99
N ARG A 394 -21.49 21.89 -38.35
CA ARG A 394 -22.12 23.09 -38.92
C ARG A 394 -22.27 24.16 -37.86
#